data_AF-A0A0W8DQ94-F1
#
_entry.id   AF-A0A0W8DQ94-F1
#
_cell.length_a   1.000
_cell.length_b   1.000
_cell.length_c   1.000
_cell.angle_alpha   90.00
_cell.angle_beta   90.00
_cell.angle_gamma   90.00
#
_symmetry.space_group_name_H-M   'P 1'
#
loop_
_entity.id
_entity.type
_entity.pdbx_description
1 polymer ?
#
loop_
_entity_poly.entity_id
_entity_poly.type
_entity_poly.pdbx_seq_one_letter_code
_entity_poly.pdbx_strand_id
1 'polypeptide(L)'
;MGGNAFTDDDDLRLKAVPTLMRWDGGAPGALRSTWGVLVDNSILYEPLVRYLFRNADEQDKLLAKPEVETKEIITLRGYVQYRAFMESYASNGTSYPLFMMMVSGRFQRNNRLWCPWCRQSEMPVEYAFYAYAPANAKLVLVETYDKYIEWRNPDNEFKQDPQLAMKGVPWFYRVYPGPPGAPLTYQRVKKKFYILEALQQVFQDSG
;
A
#
# COMPACT_ATOMS: atom_id res chain seq x y z
N MET A 1 10.24 11.52 -24.04
CA MET A 1 11.59 11.11 -23.57
C MET A 1 11.62 9.59 -23.60
N GLY A 2 12.53 9.00 -24.37
CA GLY A 2 12.72 7.55 -24.42
C GLY A 2 13.32 7.04 -23.10
N GLY A 3 12.89 5.88 -22.64
CA GLY A 3 13.48 5.22 -21.49
C GLY A 3 14.86 4.62 -21.82
N ASN A 4 15.43 3.92 -20.84
CA ASN A 4 16.66 3.15 -20.98
C ASN A 4 16.40 1.72 -20.53
N ALA A 5 17.42 0.86 -20.68
CA ALA A 5 17.33 -0.56 -20.34
C ALA A 5 16.82 -0.84 -18.91
N PHE A 6 16.96 0.09 -17.96
CA PHE A 6 16.48 -0.06 -16.59
C PHE A 6 15.09 0.54 -16.35
N THR A 7 14.76 1.64 -17.02
CA THR A 7 13.45 2.32 -16.83
C THR A 7 12.31 1.63 -17.59
N ASP A 8 12.67 0.86 -18.62
CA ASP A 8 11.77 0.07 -19.46
C ASP A 8 11.85 -1.44 -19.17
N ASP A 9 12.76 -1.88 -18.29
CA ASP A 9 12.87 -3.29 -17.88
C ASP A 9 11.55 -3.80 -17.27
N ASP A 10 11.15 -4.99 -17.68
CA ASP A 10 9.88 -5.58 -17.29
C ASP A 10 9.84 -6.11 -15.85
N ASP A 11 11.02 -6.40 -15.28
CA ASP A 11 11.20 -6.94 -13.94
C ASP A 11 11.56 -5.83 -12.93
N LEU A 12 12.55 -4.99 -13.25
CA LEU A 12 13.07 -3.91 -12.41
C LEU A 12 12.21 -2.64 -12.50
N ARG A 13 12.00 -2.12 -13.72
CA ARG A 13 11.33 -0.85 -14.03
C ARG A 13 11.69 0.29 -13.07
N LEU A 14 12.97 0.66 -13.04
CA LEU A 14 13.51 1.71 -12.17
C LEU A 14 12.94 3.09 -12.54
N LYS A 15 12.43 3.83 -11.55
CA LYS A 15 11.89 5.19 -11.74
C LYS A 15 12.70 6.29 -11.05
N ALA A 16 13.60 5.92 -10.15
CA ALA A 16 14.46 6.85 -9.43
C ALA A 16 15.83 6.20 -9.22
N VAL A 17 16.83 7.04 -9.00
CA VAL A 17 18.15 6.63 -8.50
C VAL A 17 18.53 7.58 -7.35
N PRO A 18 19.14 7.07 -6.27
CA PRO A 18 19.29 5.65 -5.92
C PRO A 18 17.93 4.97 -5.65
N THR A 19 17.87 3.65 -5.91
CA THR A 19 16.76 2.77 -5.53
C THR A 19 17.34 1.51 -4.90
N LEU A 20 16.75 1.06 -3.80
CA LEU A 20 17.04 -0.20 -3.14
C LEU A 20 15.80 -1.09 -3.19
N MET A 21 15.95 -2.35 -3.58
CA MET A 21 14.83 -3.31 -3.62
C MET A 21 15.37 -4.73 -3.46
N ARG A 22 14.53 -5.64 -2.95
CA ARG A 22 14.86 -7.06 -2.91
C ARG A 22 14.56 -7.69 -4.26
N TRP A 23 15.48 -8.51 -4.76
CA TRP A 23 15.30 -9.34 -5.96
C TRP A 23 15.11 -10.79 -5.56
N ASP A 24 13.92 -11.31 -5.84
CA ASP A 24 13.60 -12.72 -5.65
C ASP A 24 13.49 -13.33 -7.05
N GLY A 25 14.55 -13.94 -7.57
CA GLY A 25 14.56 -14.45 -8.96
C GLY A 25 15.87 -15.10 -9.44
N GLY A 26 16.78 -15.42 -8.52
CA GLY A 26 18.12 -15.96 -8.86
C GLY A 26 18.18 -17.47 -9.04
N ALA A 27 17.12 -18.22 -8.72
CA ALA A 27 17.10 -19.68 -8.81
C ALA A 27 16.30 -20.16 -10.04
N PRO A 28 16.68 -21.30 -10.66
CA PRO A 28 15.91 -21.91 -11.74
C PRO A 28 14.44 -22.14 -11.31
N GLY A 29 13.49 -21.67 -12.13
CA GLY A 29 12.06 -21.78 -11.84
C GLY A 29 11.50 -20.76 -10.85
N ALA A 30 12.34 -19.89 -10.25
CA ALA A 30 11.85 -18.83 -9.38
C ALA A 30 11.09 -17.76 -10.17
N LEU A 31 10.02 -17.25 -9.58
CA LEU A 31 9.28 -16.12 -10.09
C LEU A 31 10.17 -14.86 -10.03
N ARG A 32 10.62 -14.34 -11.18
CA ARG A 32 11.49 -13.14 -11.27
C ARG A 32 10.78 -11.88 -10.78
N SER A 33 10.85 -11.62 -9.49
CA SER A 33 10.07 -10.57 -8.82
C SER A 33 10.96 -9.61 -8.03
N THR A 34 10.45 -8.39 -7.87
CA THR A 34 11.05 -7.36 -7.01
C THR A 34 10.08 -7.01 -5.89
N TRP A 35 10.62 -6.84 -4.69
CA TRP A 35 9.83 -6.48 -3.52
C TRP A 35 10.46 -5.32 -2.74
N GLY A 36 9.61 -4.56 -2.05
CA GLY A 36 9.98 -3.45 -1.16
C GLY A 36 10.89 -2.42 -1.81
N VAL A 37 10.34 -1.66 -2.75
CA VAL A 37 11.10 -0.65 -3.50
C VAL A 37 11.26 0.61 -2.66
N LEU A 38 12.47 0.85 -2.17
CA LEU A 38 12.87 2.08 -1.48
C LEU A 38 13.57 3.03 -2.46
N VAL A 39 13.23 4.31 -2.39
CA VAL A 39 13.78 5.38 -3.23
C VAL A 39 14.12 6.61 -2.41
N ASP A 40 15.00 7.47 -2.92
CA ASP A 40 15.33 8.76 -2.28
C ASP A 40 15.73 8.55 -0.81
N ASN A 41 15.39 9.46 0.10
CA ASN A 41 15.66 9.35 1.54
C ASN A 41 15.15 8.05 2.19
N SER A 42 14.20 7.32 1.57
CA SER A 42 13.69 6.09 2.17
C SER A 42 14.73 4.99 2.31
N ILE A 43 15.79 5.03 1.48
CA ILE A 43 16.93 4.10 1.58
C ILE A 43 17.83 4.38 2.79
N LEU A 44 17.72 5.57 3.38
CA LEU A 44 18.55 6.01 4.51
C LEU A 44 17.89 5.67 5.85
N TYR A 45 16.61 5.30 5.86
CA TYR A 45 15.94 4.86 7.08
C TYR A 45 16.27 3.41 7.37
N GLU A 46 17.19 3.21 8.32
CA GLU A 46 17.61 1.89 8.78
C GLU A 46 16.44 0.93 9.07
N PRO A 47 15.33 1.33 9.73
CA PRO A 47 14.24 0.40 9.98
C PRO A 47 13.58 -0.12 8.69
N LEU A 48 13.41 0.72 7.66
CA LEU A 48 12.86 0.30 6.38
C LEU A 48 13.82 -0.64 5.65
N VAL A 49 15.13 -0.40 5.73
CA VAL A 49 16.14 -1.27 5.12
C VAL A 49 16.20 -2.62 5.83
N ARG A 50 16.16 -2.65 7.17
CA ARG A 50 16.08 -3.89 7.94
C ARG A 50 14.80 -4.67 7.63
N TYR A 51 13.67 -3.97 7.55
CA TYR A 51 12.38 -4.56 7.18
C TYR A 51 12.41 -5.16 5.76
N LEU A 52 13.03 -4.45 4.80
CA LEU A 52 13.21 -4.92 3.43
C LEU A 52 13.94 -6.27 3.36
N PHE A 53 15.05 -6.38 4.09
CA PHE A 53 15.91 -7.57 4.06
C PHE A 53 15.55 -8.63 5.09
N ARG A 54 14.57 -8.36 5.97
CA ARG A 54 14.17 -9.26 7.07
C ARG A 54 15.35 -9.66 7.94
N ASN A 55 16.26 -8.71 8.20
CA ASN A 55 17.44 -8.97 9.02
C ASN A 55 17.02 -9.31 10.46
N ALA A 56 17.60 -10.37 11.02
CA ALA A 56 17.23 -10.94 12.31
C ALA A 56 18.31 -10.74 13.40
N ASP A 57 19.37 -9.99 13.10
CA ASP A 57 20.47 -9.69 14.02
C ASP A 57 20.01 -8.83 15.20
N GLU A 58 19.09 -7.89 14.96
CA GLU A 58 18.47 -7.06 15.99
C GLU A 58 16.96 -7.00 15.79
N GLN A 59 16.19 -7.14 16.88
CA GLN A 59 14.74 -7.06 16.82
C GLN A 59 14.29 -5.60 16.66
N ASP A 60 13.42 -5.33 15.70
CA ASP A 60 12.84 -4.00 15.51
C ASP A 60 11.95 -3.64 16.72
N LYS A 61 12.36 -2.62 17.48
CA LYS A 61 11.70 -2.19 18.73
C LYS A 61 10.28 -1.67 18.51
N LEU A 62 9.96 -1.13 17.33
CA LEU A 62 8.62 -0.67 17.02
C LEU A 62 7.70 -1.83 16.68
N LEU A 63 8.23 -2.85 16.02
CA LEU A 63 7.49 -4.05 15.63
C LEU A 63 7.44 -5.12 16.73
N ALA A 64 8.28 -5.02 17.76
CA ALA A 64 8.29 -5.91 18.93
C ALA A 64 7.16 -5.63 19.95
N LYS A 65 6.39 -4.55 19.76
CA LYS A 65 5.31 -4.18 20.69
C LYS A 65 4.15 -5.17 20.60
N PRO A 66 3.54 -5.61 21.72
CA PRO A 66 2.41 -6.54 21.69
C PRO A 66 1.22 -6.07 20.85
N GLU A 67 0.99 -4.75 20.80
CA GLU A 67 -0.07 -4.13 20.00
C GLU A 67 0.02 -4.46 18.50
N VAL A 68 1.22 -4.78 18.00
CA VAL A 68 1.43 -5.15 16.59
C VAL A 68 0.64 -6.38 16.21
N GLU A 69 0.50 -7.35 17.13
CA GLU A 69 -0.25 -8.60 16.91
C GLU A 69 -1.76 -8.37 16.73
N THR A 70 -2.27 -7.23 17.20
CA THR A 70 -3.68 -6.86 17.07
C THR A 70 -4.02 -6.19 15.73
N LYS A 71 -3.00 -5.79 14.97
CA LYS A 71 -3.16 -5.05 13.72
C LYS A 71 -3.24 -6.02 12.56
N GLU A 72 -4.10 -5.71 11.60
CA GLU A 72 -4.36 -6.58 10.46
C GLU A 72 -4.23 -5.83 9.13
N ILE A 73 -3.51 -6.42 8.17
CA ILE A 73 -3.53 -5.98 6.78
C ILE A 73 -4.39 -6.95 5.97
N ILE A 74 -5.39 -6.40 5.27
CA ILE A 74 -6.33 -7.16 4.45
C ILE A 74 -6.14 -6.75 2.99
N THR A 75 -5.85 -7.70 2.11
CA THR A 75 -5.77 -7.45 0.68
C THR A 75 -7.09 -7.79 0.00
N LEU A 76 -7.68 -6.81 -0.68
CA LEU A 76 -8.90 -6.97 -1.47
C LEU A 76 -8.59 -6.78 -2.95
N ARG A 77 -9.14 -7.65 -3.81
CA ARG A 77 -8.92 -7.59 -5.26
C ARG A 77 -10.18 -7.14 -5.99
N GLY A 78 -10.08 -6.01 -6.67
CA GLY A 78 -11.13 -5.45 -7.48
C GLY A 78 -12.23 -4.73 -6.69
N TYR A 79 -13.09 -4.05 -7.43
CA TYR A 79 -14.10 -3.16 -6.87
C TYR A 79 -15.16 -3.90 -6.05
N VAL A 80 -15.57 -5.09 -6.48
CA VAL A 80 -16.60 -5.88 -5.80
C VAL A 80 -16.20 -6.25 -4.37
N GLN A 81 -14.96 -6.74 -4.16
CA GLN A 81 -14.48 -7.09 -2.82
C GLN A 81 -14.33 -5.86 -1.93
N TYR A 82 -13.81 -4.76 -2.50
CA TYR A 82 -13.74 -3.47 -1.83
C TYR A 82 -15.12 -3.01 -1.31
N ARG A 83 -16.14 -2.99 -2.19
CA ARG A 83 -17.49 -2.56 -1.83
C ARG A 83 -18.11 -3.40 -0.74
N ALA A 84 -18.04 -4.73 -0.89
CA ALA A 84 -18.55 -5.67 0.10
C ALA A 84 -17.92 -5.46 1.48
N PHE A 85 -16.59 -5.24 1.52
CA PHE A 85 -15.90 -4.96 2.78
C PHE A 85 -16.39 -3.65 3.42
N MET A 86 -16.47 -2.57 2.64
CA MET A 86 -16.88 -1.27 3.17
C MET A 86 -18.34 -1.25 3.65
N GLU A 87 -19.22 -1.95 2.95
CA GLU A 87 -20.62 -2.13 3.35
C GLU A 87 -20.73 -2.94 4.65
N SER A 88 -19.92 -3.99 4.80
CA SER A 88 -19.85 -4.75 6.06
C SER A 88 -19.29 -3.90 7.20
N TYR A 89 -18.23 -3.12 6.96
CA TYR A 89 -17.68 -2.22 7.97
C TYR A 89 -18.69 -1.15 8.42
N ALA A 90 -19.45 -0.59 7.48
CA ALA A 90 -20.48 0.40 7.78
C ALA A 90 -21.68 -0.18 8.57
N SER A 91 -22.01 -1.45 8.36
CA SER A 91 -23.22 -2.08 8.94
C SER A 91 -22.98 -2.78 10.28
N ASN A 92 -21.78 -3.31 10.53
CA ASN A 92 -21.52 -4.17 11.69
C ASN A 92 -21.45 -3.44 13.03
N GLY A 93 -21.46 -2.10 13.07
CA GLY A 93 -21.33 -1.31 14.31
C GLY A 93 -19.97 -1.45 15.01
N THR A 94 -19.08 -2.30 14.51
CA THR A 94 -17.71 -2.49 14.98
C THR A 94 -16.87 -1.27 14.60
N SER A 95 -16.35 -0.56 15.60
CA SER A 95 -15.43 0.55 15.38
C SER A 95 -14.01 0.10 15.69
N TYR A 96 -13.25 -0.19 14.64
CA TYR A 96 -11.79 -0.18 14.69
C TYR A 96 -11.25 0.91 13.75
N PRO A 97 -10.08 1.50 14.02
CA PRO A 97 -9.45 2.43 13.10
C PRO A 97 -9.19 1.75 11.76
N LEU A 98 -9.78 2.29 10.68
CA LEU A 98 -9.67 1.73 9.34
C LEU A 98 -8.87 2.67 8.44
N PHE A 99 -7.79 2.13 7.89
CA PHE A 99 -6.97 2.74 6.87
C PHE A 99 -7.16 1.99 5.56
N MET A 100 -7.10 2.69 4.43
CA MET A 100 -7.26 2.08 3.13
C MET A 100 -6.23 2.63 2.15
N MET A 101 -5.51 1.74 1.48
CA MET A 101 -4.58 2.06 0.42
C MET A 101 -5.05 1.43 -0.89
N MET A 102 -5.30 2.26 -1.89
CA MET A 102 -5.65 1.84 -3.24
C MET A 102 -4.37 1.74 -4.07
N VAL A 103 -4.09 0.58 -4.64
CA VAL A 103 -2.92 0.32 -5.48
C VAL A 103 -3.32 -0.25 -6.84
N SER A 104 -2.37 -0.30 -7.78
CA SER A 104 -2.55 -1.08 -9.01
C SER A 104 -2.80 -2.56 -8.69
N GLY A 105 -3.39 -3.31 -9.61
CA GLY A 105 -3.25 -4.77 -9.61
C GLY A 105 -1.81 -5.20 -9.95
N ARG A 106 -1.63 -6.52 -10.07
CA ARG A 106 -0.31 -7.13 -10.20
C ARG A 106 -0.13 -7.79 -11.57
N PHE A 107 1.11 -7.77 -12.05
CA PHE A 107 1.48 -8.58 -13.20
C PHE A 107 1.50 -10.06 -12.82
N GLN A 108 0.70 -10.87 -13.50
CA GLN A 108 0.60 -12.31 -13.25
C GLN A 108 1.97 -13.04 -13.36
N ARG A 109 2.87 -12.55 -14.23
CA ARG A 109 4.19 -13.15 -14.46
C ARG A 109 5.20 -12.95 -13.32
N ASN A 110 5.02 -11.96 -12.45
CA ASN A 110 5.99 -11.66 -11.39
C ASN A 110 5.40 -11.05 -10.10
N ASN A 111 4.08 -11.12 -9.94
CA ASN A 111 3.33 -10.63 -8.78
C ASN A 111 3.64 -9.16 -8.39
N ARG A 112 4.13 -8.39 -9.36
CA ARG A 112 4.57 -7.01 -9.15
C ARG A 112 3.44 -6.05 -9.48
N LEU A 113 3.22 -5.07 -8.61
CA LEU A 113 2.34 -3.94 -8.89
C LEU A 113 2.78 -3.24 -10.18
N TRP A 114 1.87 -3.06 -11.14
CA TRP A 114 2.25 -2.44 -12.42
C TRP A 114 2.57 -0.96 -12.28
N CYS A 115 1.99 -0.27 -11.30
CA CYS A 115 2.24 1.14 -11.02
C CYS A 115 3.54 1.30 -10.20
N PRO A 116 4.55 2.02 -10.73
CA PRO A 116 5.80 2.23 -10.01
C PRO A 116 5.64 2.97 -8.68
N TRP A 117 4.74 3.96 -8.62
CA TRP A 117 4.47 4.71 -7.39
C TRP A 117 3.81 3.83 -6.33
N CYS A 118 2.99 2.85 -6.73
CA CYS A 118 2.42 1.87 -5.80
C CYS A 118 3.52 0.99 -5.20
N ARG A 119 4.48 0.52 -6.03
CA ARG A 119 5.62 -0.28 -5.56
C ARG A 119 6.48 0.46 -4.53
N GLN A 120 6.68 1.76 -4.74
CA GLN A 120 7.44 2.61 -3.82
C GLN A 120 6.72 2.85 -2.49
N SER A 121 5.40 2.67 -2.47
CA SER A 121 4.55 3.02 -1.33
C SER A 121 4.14 1.80 -0.50
N GLU A 122 3.99 0.63 -1.13
CA GLU A 122 3.46 -0.59 -0.52
C GLU A 122 4.18 -0.97 0.77
N MET A 123 5.49 -1.22 0.70
CA MET A 123 6.25 -1.66 1.88
C MET A 123 6.41 -0.56 2.95
N PRO A 124 6.73 0.71 2.61
CA PRO A 124 6.80 1.75 3.64
C PRO A 124 5.49 1.97 4.38
N VAL A 125 4.35 1.89 3.68
CA VAL A 125 3.01 1.98 4.32
C VAL A 125 2.76 0.78 5.23
N GLU A 126 3.07 -0.44 4.78
CA GLU A 126 2.95 -1.67 5.57
C GLU A 126 3.77 -1.57 6.87
N TYR A 127 5.05 -1.19 6.77
CA TYR A 127 5.91 -0.98 7.92
C TYR A 127 5.34 0.07 8.87
N ALA A 128 4.98 1.24 8.34
CA ALA A 128 4.49 2.35 9.16
C ALA A 128 3.14 2.03 9.84
N PHE A 129 2.28 1.24 9.19
CA PHE A 129 1.05 0.76 9.79
C PHE A 129 1.34 -0.07 11.04
N TYR A 130 2.19 -1.10 10.93
CA TYR A 130 2.55 -1.91 12.09
C TYR A 130 3.26 -1.10 13.18
N ALA A 131 4.17 -0.21 12.80
CA ALA A 131 4.94 0.60 13.75
C ALA A 131 4.10 1.65 14.50
N TYR A 132 3.10 2.26 13.85
CA TYR A 132 2.49 3.49 14.33
C TYR A 132 0.96 3.52 14.39
N ALA A 133 0.24 2.62 13.70
CA ALA A 133 -1.21 2.61 13.79
C ALA A 133 -1.68 2.22 15.20
N PRO A 134 -2.87 2.63 15.64
CA PRO A 134 -3.42 2.20 16.92
C PRO A 134 -3.60 0.68 17.00
N ALA A 135 -3.75 0.15 18.22
CA ALA A 135 -4.12 -1.25 18.43
C ALA A 135 -5.47 -1.56 17.77
N ASN A 136 -5.66 -2.81 17.33
CA ASN A 136 -6.83 -3.32 16.61
C ASN A 136 -7.12 -2.62 15.27
N ALA A 137 -6.23 -1.74 14.79
CA ALA A 137 -6.41 -1.07 13.51
C ALA A 137 -6.33 -2.05 12.35
N LYS A 138 -7.00 -1.71 11.25
CA LYS A 138 -6.91 -2.46 9.99
C LYS A 138 -6.42 -1.58 8.87
N LEU A 139 -5.53 -2.12 8.04
CA LEU A 139 -5.15 -1.53 6.76
C LEU A 139 -5.70 -2.40 5.63
N VAL A 140 -6.59 -1.84 4.83
CA VAL A 140 -7.12 -2.50 3.64
C VAL A 140 -6.31 -2.06 2.42
N LEU A 141 -5.55 -3.01 1.85
CA LEU A 141 -4.87 -2.83 0.58
C LEU A 141 -5.79 -3.27 -0.57
N VAL A 142 -6.33 -2.32 -1.32
CA VAL A 142 -7.20 -2.59 -2.46
C VAL A 142 -6.38 -2.61 -3.74
N GLU A 143 -6.24 -3.78 -4.34
CA GLU A 143 -5.67 -3.96 -5.67
C GLU A 143 -6.76 -3.68 -6.72
N THR A 144 -6.54 -2.68 -7.57
CA THR A 144 -7.55 -2.23 -8.56
C THR A 144 -7.66 -3.19 -9.75
N TYR A 145 -7.05 -2.86 -10.90
CA TYR A 145 -7.00 -3.74 -12.07
C TYR A 145 -5.59 -4.22 -12.32
N ASP A 146 -5.43 -5.44 -12.81
CA ASP A 146 -4.12 -6.00 -13.18
C ASP A 146 -3.54 -5.36 -14.44
N LYS A 147 -4.38 -4.81 -15.32
CA LYS A 147 -3.91 -4.14 -16.55
C LYS A 147 -4.14 -2.64 -16.48
N TYR A 148 -3.10 -1.90 -16.88
CA TYR A 148 -3.15 -0.44 -16.97
C TYR A 148 -4.22 0.08 -17.93
N ILE A 149 -4.57 -0.68 -18.98
CA ILE A 149 -5.63 -0.26 -19.93
C ILE A 149 -7.01 -0.23 -19.27
N GLU A 150 -7.32 -1.18 -18.40
CA GLU A 150 -8.58 -1.24 -17.65
C GLU A 150 -8.63 -0.08 -16.64
N TRP A 151 -7.54 0.14 -15.92
CA TRP A 151 -7.40 1.31 -15.05
C TRP A 151 -7.57 2.64 -15.81
N ARG A 152 -7.12 2.73 -17.07
CA ARG A 152 -7.24 3.96 -17.87
C ARG A 152 -8.65 4.24 -18.36
N ASN A 153 -9.52 3.24 -18.48
CA ASN A 153 -10.92 3.45 -18.85
C ASN A 153 -11.55 4.51 -17.92
N PRO A 154 -12.07 5.65 -18.42
CA PRO A 154 -12.74 6.65 -17.58
C PRO A 154 -13.99 6.08 -16.88
N ASP A 155 -14.64 5.08 -17.47
CA ASP A 155 -15.91 4.53 -16.99
C ASP A 155 -15.74 3.37 -16.00
N ASN A 156 -14.51 3.12 -15.54
CA ASN A 156 -14.29 2.08 -14.55
C ASN A 156 -14.83 2.47 -13.17
N GLU A 157 -15.20 1.45 -12.40
CA GLU A 157 -15.98 1.57 -11.18
C GLU A 157 -15.29 2.45 -10.12
N PHE A 158 -13.97 2.34 -9.98
CA PHE A 158 -13.22 3.15 -9.01
C PHE A 158 -13.19 4.65 -9.34
N LYS A 159 -13.30 5.01 -10.62
CA LYS A 159 -13.37 6.42 -11.06
C LYS A 159 -14.78 6.99 -10.97
N GLN A 160 -15.77 6.15 -11.22
CA GLN A 160 -17.18 6.52 -11.19
C GLN A 160 -17.75 6.52 -9.77
N ASP A 161 -17.16 5.79 -8.81
CA ASP A 161 -17.58 5.84 -7.41
C ASP A 161 -17.41 7.26 -6.86
N PRO A 162 -18.48 7.95 -6.44
CA PRO A 162 -18.40 9.34 -5.98
C PRO A 162 -17.64 9.51 -4.65
N GLN A 163 -17.53 8.46 -3.83
CA GLN A 163 -16.74 8.49 -2.59
C GLN A 163 -15.24 8.47 -2.88
N LEU A 164 -14.84 7.82 -3.97
CA LEU A 164 -13.44 7.67 -4.36
C LEU A 164 -13.01 8.69 -5.42
N ALA A 165 -13.78 8.81 -6.51
CA ALA A 165 -13.55 9.65 -7.68
C ALA A 165 -12.09 9.63 -8.15
N MET A 166 -11.53 8.42 -8.25
CA MET A 166 -10.08 8.25 -8.38
C MET A 166 -9.54 8.77 -9.70
N LYS A 167 -8.38 9.43 -9.65
CA LYS A 167 -7.65 9.89 -10.85
C LYS A 167 -6.33 9.16 -11.08
N GLY A 168 -5.88 8.40 -10.09
CA GLY A 168 -4.61 7.67 -10.15
C GLY A 168 -4.44 6.74 -8.96
N VAL A 169 -3.36 5.97 -8.96
CA VAL A 169 -2.90 5.14 -7.84
C VAL A 169 -1.41 5.42 -7.59
N PRO A 170 -0.90 5.35 -6.34
CA PRO A 170 -1.63 4.96 -5.14
C PRO A 170 -2.37 6.12 -4.48
N TRP A 171 -3.52 5.85 -3.89
CA TRP A 171 -4.22 6.78 -3.00
C TRP A 171 -4.39 6.13 -1.63
N PHE A 172 -4.35 6.95 -0.58
CA PHE A 172 -4.50 6.50 0.80
C PHE A 172 -5.61 7.28 1.48
N TYR A 173 -6.37 6.61 2.32
CA TYR A 173 -7.49 7.18 3.05
C TYR A 173 -7.47 6.73 4.50
N ARG A 174 -7.90 7.63 5.39
CA ARG A 174 -8.50 7.26 6.66
C ARG A 174 -10.00 7.13 6.46
N VAL A 175 -10.58 6.04 6.94
CA VAL A 175 -12.00 5.75 6.77
C VAL A 175 -12.67 5.84 8.13
N TYR A 176 -13.69 6.69 8.23
CA TYR A 176 -14.42 6.92 9.46
C TYR A 176 -15.87 6.46 9.33
N PRO A 177 -16.39 5.71 10.31
CA PRO A 177 -17.81 5.43 10.36
C PRO A 177 -18.59 6.73 10.61
N GLY A 178 -19.70 6.90 9.89
CA GLY A 178 -20.69 7.92 10.23
C GLY A 178 -21.61 7.44 11.35
N PRO A 179 -22.57 8.27 11.79
CA PRO A 179 -23.70 7.81 12.58
C PRO A 179 -24.40 6.59 11.93
N PRO A 180 -25.11 5.75 12.69
CA PRO A 180 -25.85 4.62 12.13
C PRO A 180 -26.73 5.05 10.93
N GLY A 181 -26.54 4.41 9.78
CA GLY A 181 -27.25 4.73 8.53
C GLY A 181 -26.62 5.84 7.68
N ALA A 182 -25.59 6.54 8.16
CA ALA A 182 -24.83 7.51 7.39
C ALA A 182 -23.71 6.83 6.56
N PRO A 183 -23.34 7.39 5.40
CA PRO A 183 -22.23 6.87 4.61
C PRO A 183 -20.89 7.03 5.36
N LEU A 184 -19.95 6.13 5.05
CA LEU A 184 -18.57 6.26 5.52
C LEU A 184 -17.93 7.55 4.99
N THR A 185 -17.09 8.17 5.82
CA THR A 185 -16.28 9.32 5.43
C THR A 185 -14.88 8.88 5.03
N TYR A 186 -14.46 9.24 3.82
CA TYR A 186 -13.14 8.94 3.28
C TYR A 186 -12.26 10.19 3.33
N GLN A 187 -11.36 10.27 4.30
CA GLN A 187 -10.40 11.36 4.37
C GLN A 187 -9.16 10.99 3.56
N ARG A 188 -9.03 11.57 2.36
CA ARG A 188 -7.86 11.33 1.50
C ARG A 188 -6.60 11.97 2.09
N VAL A 189 -5.57 11.15 2.26
CA VAL A 189 -4.23 11.58 2.65
C VAL A 189 -3.43 12.00 1.41
N LYS A 190 -2.83 13.19 1.46
CA LYS A 190 -2.03 13.77 0.37
C LYS A 190 -0.57 13.95 0.81
N LYS A 191 0.12 12.83 1.04
CA LYS A 191 1.53 12.77 1.43
C LYS A 191 2.31 11.86 0.48
N LYS A 192 3.64 11.92 0.54
CA LYS A 192 4.50 10.93 -0.13
C LYS A 192 4.58 9.69 0.75
N PHE A 193 4.08 8.56 0.24
CA PHE A 193 3.96 7.32 1.01
C PHE A 193 5.26 6.48 1.06
N TYR A 194 6.40 7.10 0.77
CA TYR A 194 7.72 6.53 0.97
C TYR A 194 8.56 7.35 1.97
N ILE A 195 7.98 8.40 2.57
CA ILE A 195 8.63 9.20 3.61
C ILE A 195 8.08 8.76 4.96
N LEU A 196 8.94 8.23 5.83
CA LEU A 196 8.52 7.56 7.06
C LEU A 196 7.86 8.54 8.05
N GLU A 197 8.39 9.74 8.20
CA GLU A 197 7.84 10.77 9.10
C GLU A 197 6.45 11.23 8.64
N ALA A 198 6.25 11.30 7.33
CA ALA A 198 4.94 11.61 6.76
C ALA A 198 3.93 10.49 7.04
N LEU A 199 4.36 9.23 6.98
CA LEU A 199 3.52 8.07 7.31
C LEU A 199 3.24 7.96 8.80
N GLN A 200 4.23 8.28 9.66
CA GLN A 200 4.05 8.31 11.09
C GLN A 200 2.92 9.27 11.49
N GLN A 201 2.91 10.50 10.96
CA GLN A 201 1.81 11.46 11.15
C GLN A 201 0.46 10.88 10.69
N VAL A 202 0.46 10.20 9.55
CA VAL A 202 -0.76 9.59 8.97
C VAL A 202 -1.36 8.52 9.87
N PHE A 203 -0.56 7.77 10.63
CA PHE A 203 -1.09 6.74 11.52
C PHE A 203 -1.34 7.26 12.95
N GLN A 204 -0.51 8.18 13.45
CA GLN A 204 -0.62 8.70 14.82
C GLN A 204 -1.74 9.74 15.01
N ASP A 205 -2.04 10.61 14.04
CA ASP A 205 -3.12 11.62 14.19
C ASP A 205 -4.53 11.01 14.02
N SER A 206 -4.71 9.73 14.36
CA SER A 206 -5.97 8.99 14.23
C SER A 206 -6.61 8.66 15.59
N GLY A 207 -6.05 9.21 16.67
CA GLY A 207 -6.61 9.17 18.03
C GLY A 207 -7.51 10.36 18.32
#